data_AF-M2PIY3-F1
#
_entry.id   AF-M2PIY3-F1
#
_cell.length_a   1.000
_cell.length_b   1.000
_cell.length_c   1.000
_cell.angle_alpha   90.00
_cell.angle_beta   90.00
_cell.angle_gamma   90.00
#
_symmetry.space_group_name_H-M   'P 1'
#
loop_
_entity.id
_entity.type
_entity.pdbx_description
1 polymer ?
#
loop_
_entity_poly.entity_id
_entity_poly.type
_entity_poly.pdbx_seq_one_letter_code
_entity_poly.pdbx_strand_id
1 'polypeptide(L)'
;MRRPPPANAIGRRWTLLIFTTVFSVGAILQTVAGGSRGLGYVYAGRVVAGVGIGAISAVAPAYVSECAPKDVRGRITGLFQIMVAIGVMLSYFINLGISLHEPSGPQVWRIPFGFQLVPAGIMALGLLT
;
A
#
# COMPACT_ATOMS: atom_id res chain seq x y z
N MET A 1 -0.01 -5.41 29.54
CA MET A 1 -0.15 -6.39 28.43
C MET A 1 0.80 -5.99 27.31
N ARG A 2 1.67 -6.91 26.88
CA ARG A 2 2.98 -6.67 26.22
C ARG A 2 2.87 -5.83 24.93
N ARG A 3 3.55 -4.67 24.89
CA ARG A 3 3.63 -3.77 23.74
C ARG A 3 4.80 -4.22 22.84
N PRO A 4 4.64 -4.40 21.52
CA PRO A 4 5.72 -4.84 20.63
C PRO A 4 6.86 -3.80 20.58
N PRO A 5 8.13 -4.23 20.59
CA PRO A 5 9.29 -3.39 20.91
C PRO A 5 9.65 -2.25 19.92
N PRO A 6 9.40 -2.28 18.59
CA PRO A 6 9.82 -1.17 17.75
C PRO A 6 8.83 0.02 17.72
N ALA A 7 7.66 -0.08 18.36
CA ALA A 7 6.58 0.91 18.22
C ALA A 7 6.78 2.20 19.03
N ASN A 8 7.70 2.23 20.01
CA ASN A 8 7.78 3.34 20.97
C ASN A 8 9.05 4.22 20.86
N ALA A 9 10.08 3.84 20.11
CA ALA A 9 11.32 4.64 20.05
C ALA A 9 11.35 5.67 18.92
N ILE A 10 10.60 5.45 17.84
CA ILE A 10 10.73 6.21 16.59
C ILE A 10 9.48 7.05 16.26
N GLY A 11 8.36 6.86 16.96
CA GLY A 11 7.10 7.57 16.69
C GLY A 11 6.35 6.96 15.51
N ARG A 12 5.06 6.65 15.69
CA ARG A 12 4.23 5.90 14.73
C ARG A 12 4.23 6.49 13.31
N ARG A 13 4.40 7.82 13.20
CA ARG A 13 4.58 8.56 11.93
C ARG A 13 5.80 8.06 11.14
N TRP A 14 6.93 7.90 11.82
CA TRP A 14 8.19 7.45 11.21
C TRP A 14 8.16 5.96 10.87
N THR A 15 7.48 5.15 11.68
CA THR A 15 7.22 3.75 11.36
C THR A 15 6.40 3.61 10.07
N LEU A 16 5.34 4.41 9.90
CA LEU A 16 4.57 4.48 8.67
C LEU A 16 5.42 4.94 7.47
N LEU A 17 6.29 5.94 7.65
CA LEU A 17 7.24 6.40 6.62
C LEU A 17 8.17 5.28 6.16
N ILE A 18 8.81 4.57 7.08
CA ILE A 18 9.73 3.47 6.75
C ILE A 18 8.99 2.38 5.97
N PHE A 19 7.81 1.96 6.42
CA PHE A 19 7.06 0.93 5.70
C PHE A 19 6.54 1.40 4.34
N THR A 20 6.14 2.66 4.20
CA THR A 20 5.77 3.25 2.90
C THR A 20 6.96 3.28 1.95
N THR A 21 8.18 3.59 2.42
CA THR A 21 9.37 3.55 1.56
C THR A 21 9.71 2.12 1.11
N VAL A 22 9.59 1.13 1.99
CA VAL A 22 9.79 -0.29 1.64
C VAL A 22 8.74 -0.76 0.63
N PHE A 23 7.48 -0.32 0.80
CA PHE A 23 6.41 -0.59 -0.16
C PHE A 23 6.68 0.04 -1.53
N SER A 24 7.08 1.32 -1.57
CA SER A 24 7.45 2.02 -2.80
C SER A 24 8.61 1.34 -3.52
N VAL A 25 9.64 0.89 -2.79
CA VAL A 25 10.76 0.12 -3.37
C VAL A 25 10.26 -1.20 -3.98
N GLY A 26 9.40 -1.95 -3.27
CA GLY A 26 8.80 -3.18 -3.79
C GLY A 26 7.90 -2.97 -5.02
N ALA A 27 7.20 -1.84 -5.10
CA ALA A 27 6.35 -1.48 -6.24
C ALA A 27 7.18 -0.97 -7.44
N ILE A 28 8.30 -0.27 -7.22
CA ILE A 28 9.28 0.08 -8.25
C ILE A 28 9.93 -1.18 -8.84
N LEU A 29 10.30 -2.14 -7.98
CA LEU A 29 10.82 -3.44 -8.42
C LEU A 29 9.84 -4.23 -9.30
N GLN A 30 8.53 -4.13 -9.02
CA GLN A 30 7.48 -4.78 -9.83
C GLN A 30 7.20 -4.04 -11.15
N THR A 31 7.36 -2.72 -11.19
CA THR A 31 7.13 -1.91 -12.41
C THR A 31 8.32 -1.92 -13.37
N VAL A 32 9.55 -1.99 -12.85
CA VAL A 32 10.78 -2.10 -13.64
C VAL A 32 10.98 -3.53 -14.16
N ALA A 33 10.27 -4.53 -13.62
CA ALA A 33 10.28 -5.88 -14.16
C ALA A 33 9.93 -5.83 -15.66
N GLY A 34 10.90 -6.14 -16.51
CA GLY A 34 10.83 -5.93 -17.95
C GLY A 34 12.07 -6.43 -18.65
N GLY A 35 11.90 -7.39 -19.57
CA GLY A 35 13.00 -8.03 -20.30
C GLY A 35 13.28 -9.48 -19.85
N SER A 36 14.41 -10.03 -20.31
CA SER A 36 14.80 -11.46 -20.26
C SER A 36 14.93 -12.12 -18.86
N ARG A 37 14.63 -11.41 -17.76
CA ARG A 37 14.70 -11.91 -16.37
C ARG A 37 13.43 -11.62 -15.55
N GLY A 38 12.31 -11.34 -16.23
CA GLY A 38 11.13 -10.67 -15.67
C GLY A 38 10.44 -11.34 -14.47
N LEU A 39 10.40 -12.67 -14.37
CA LEU A 39 9.65 -13.34 -13.30
C LEU A 39 10.30 -13.19 -11.91
N GLY A 40 11.64 -13.26 -11.82
CA GLY A 40 12.34 -13.18 -10.54
C GLY A 40 12.16 -11.84 -9.83
N TYR A 41 12.16 -10.74 -10.58
CA TYR A 41 11.92 -9.39 -10.06
C TYR A 41 10.47 -9.20 -9.59
N VAL A 42 9.50 -9.81 -10.27
CA VAL A 42 8.09 -9.80 -9.83
C VAL A 42 7.94 -10.56 -8.51
N TYR A 43 8.53 -11.75 -8.37
CA TYR A 43 8.47 -12.51 -7.11
C TYR A 43 9.17 -11.78 -5.96
N ALA A 44 10.38 -11.26 -6.18
CA ALA A 44 11.11 -10.51 -5.17
C ALA A 44 10.34 -9.23 -4.75
N GLY A 45 9.81 -8.50 -5.74
CA GLY A 45 9.01 -7.30 -5.49
C GLY A 45 7.72 -7.59 -4.73
N ARG A 46 7.05 -8.73 -4.98
CA ARG A 46 5.86 -9.17 -4.23
C ARG A 46 6.17 -9.48 -2.77
N VAL A 47 7.31 -10.11 -2.49
CA VAL A 47 7.72 -10.38 -1.09
C VAL A 47 7.99 -9.06 -0.37
N VAL A 48 8.76 -8.14 -0.98
CA VAL A 48 9.11 -6.86 -0.37
C VAL A 48 7.87 -5.97 -0.19
N ALA A 49 7.03 -5.84 -1.22
CA ALA A 49 5.79 -5.08 -1.13
C ALA A 49 4.80 -5.71 -0.15
N GLY A 50 4.74 -7.04 -0.06
CA GLY A 50 3.91 -7.78 0.89
C GLY A 50 4.28 -7.50 2.34
N VAL A 51 5.58 -7.48 2.65
CA VAL A 51 6.08 -7.13 3.99
C VAL A 51 5.74 -5.68 4.33
N GLY A 52 5.94 -4.76 3.37
CA GLY A 52 5.59 -3.35 3.55
C GLY A 52 4.09 -3.13 3.83
N ILE A 53 3.22 -3.69 2.97
CA ILE A 53 1.78 -3.47 3.10
C ILE A 53 1.17 -4.20 4.30
N GLY A 54 1.69 -5.37 4.67
CA GLY A 54 1.27 -6.10 5.86
C GLY A 54 1.54 -5.30 7.13
N ALA A 55 2.72 -4.70 7.23
CA ALA A 55 3.05 -3.81 8.35
C ALA A 55 2.19 -2.54 8.37
N ILE A 56 1.95 -1.91 7.21
CA ILE A 56 1.08 -0.72 7.09
C ILE A 56 -0.36 -1.05 7.53
N SER A 57 -0.91 -2.19 7.11
CA SER A 57 -2.29 -2.58 7.42
C SER A 57 -2.54 -2.80 8.92
N ALA A 58 -1.52 -3.19 9.68
CA ALA A 58 -1.62 -3.33 11.13
C ALA A 58 -1.45 -1.99 11.86
N VAL A 59 -0.55 -1.13 11.36
CA VAL A 59 -0.19 0.15 12.01
C VAL A 59 -1.18 1.28 11.67
N ALA A 60 -1.72 1.32 10.45
CA ALA A 60 -2.63 2.39 9.99
C ALA A 60 -3.92 2.51 10.81
N PRO A 61 -4.75 1.45 11.00
CA PRO A 61 -5.96 1.56 11.82
C PRO A 61 -5.61 1.80 13.29
N ALA A 62 -4.51 1.24 13.77
CA ALA A 62 -4.03 1.47 15.13
C ALA A 62 -3.62 2.93 15.36
N TYR A 63 -2.96 3.58 14.40
CA TYR A 63 -2.61 5.00 14.45
C TYR A 63 -3.86 5.89 14.45
N VAL A 64 -4.79 5.63 13.53
CA VAL A 64 -6.05 6.36 13.43
C VAL A 64 -6.87 6.23 14.72
N SER A 65 -6.90 5.05 15.34
CA SER A 65 -7.60 4.82 16.61
C SER A 65 -6.99 5.57 17.81
N GLU A 66 -5.70 5.89 17.76
CA GLU A 66 -5.01 6.63 18.82
C GLU A 66 -5.17 8.14 18.69
N CYS A 67 -5.26 8.66 17.46
CA CYS A 67 -5.64 10.05 17.20
C CYS A 67 -7.13 10.32 17.46
N ALA A 68 -7.95 9.27 17.49
CA ALA A 68 -9.41 9.38 17.63
C ALA A 68 -9.88 9.61 19.08
N PRO A 69 -10.82 10.54 19.31
CA PRO A 69 -11.50 10.71 20.60
C PRO A 69 -12.20 9.41 21.02
N LYS A 70 -12.10 9.08 22.31
CA LYS A 70 -12.61 7.85 22.93
C LYS A 70 -14.04 7.48 22.54
N ASP A 71 -14.92 8.46 22.33
CA ASP A 71 -16.35 8.24 22.04
C ASP A 71 -16.64 7.85 20.57
N VAL A 72 -15.71 8.09 19.64
CA VAL A 72 -15.94 7.87 18.18
C VAL A 72 -14.95 6.91 17.52
N ARG A 73 -14.07 6.25 18.29
CA ARG A 73 -13.03 5.35 17.77
C ARG A 73 -13.57 4.25 16.84
N GLY A 74 -14.72 3.68 17.19
CA GLY A 74 -15.37 2.64 16.38
C GLY A 74 -15.85 3.16 15.02
N ARG A 75 -16.47 4.35 14.99
CA ARG A 75 -16.93 4.99 13.74
C ARG A 75 -15.76 5.36 12.83
N ILE A 76 -14.68 5.90 13.39
CA ILE A 76 -13.50 6.31 12.61
C ILE A 76 -12.80 5.07 12.01
N THR A 77 -12.68 3.99 12.77
CA THR A 77 -12.11 2.73 12.25
C THR A 77 -13.01 2.11 11.18
N GLY A 78 -14.33 2.17 11.34
CA GLY A 78 -15.29 1.73 10.31
C GLY A 78 -15.19 2.54 9.01
N LEU A 79 -15.06 3.87 9.12
CA LEU A 79 -14.83 4.76 7.97
C LEU A 79 -13.52 4.44 7.24
N PHE A 80 -12.45 4.11 7.97
CA PHE A 80 -11.19 3.67 7.38
C PHE A 80 -11.38 2.41 6.53
N GLN A 81 -12.10 1.41 7.05
CA GLN A 81 -12.37 0.17 6.31
C GLN A 81 -13.22 0.42 5.06
N ILE A 82 -14.21 1.33 5.12
CA ILE A 82 -15.01 1.73 3.97
C ILE A 82 -14.13 2.39 2.90
N MET A 83 -13.21 3.27 3.29
CA MET A 83 -12.26 3.89 2.35
C MET A 83 -11.38 2.84 1.66
N VAL A 84 -10.90 1.83 2.41
CA VAL A 84 -10.14 0.70 1.85
C VAL A 84 -11.00 -0.08 0.84
N ALA A 85 -12.25 -0.37 1.16
CA ALA A 85 -13.16 -1.07 0.26
C ALA A 85 -13.41 -0.30 -1.05
N ILE A 86 -13.60 1.02 -0.97
CA ILE A 86 -13.74 1.90 -2.15
C ILE A 86 -12.47 1.87 -3.00
N GLY A 87 -11.29 1.90 -2.38
CA GLY A 87 -10.01 1.80 -3.10
C GLY A 87 -9.86 0.49 -3.87
N VAL A 88 -10.24 -0.63 -3.25
CA VAL A 88 -10.24 -1.95 -3.91
C VAL A 88 -11.27 -1.99 -5.05
N MET A 89 -12.47 -1.43 -4.85
CA MET A 89 -13.49 -1.34 -5.89
C MET A 89 -12.98 -0.57 -7.11
N LEU A 90 -12.34 0.59 -6.91
CA LEU A 90 -11.74 1.37 -8.00
C LEU A 90 -10.63 0.60 -8.72
N SER A 91 -9.82 -0.18 -8.00
CA SER A 91 -8.80 -1.04 -8.61
C SER A 91 -9.40 -2.08 -9.57
N TYR A 92 -10.56 -2.65 -9.22
CA TYR A 92 -11.26 -3.58 -10.12
C TYR A 92 -11.82 -2.87 -11.36
N PHE A 93 -12.37 -1.66 -11.21
CA PHE A 93 -12.82 -0.87 -12.37
C PHE A 93 -11.67 -0.53 -13.33
N ILE A 94 -10.49 -0.19 -12.80
CA ILE A 94 -9.31 0.07 -13.61
C ILE A 94 -8.86 -1.21 -14.33
N ASN A 95 -8.85 -2.34 -13.64
CA ASN A 95 -8.49 -3.63 -14.25
C ASN A 95 -9.48 -4.02 -15.36
N LEU A 96 -10.78 -3.76 -15.17
CA LEU A 96 -11.80 -3.94 -16.19
C LEU A 96 -11.56 -3.03 -17.40
N GLY A 97 -11.27 -1.74 -17.17
CA GLY A 97 -10.96 -0.78 -18.24
C GLY A 97 -9.74 -1.19 -19.07
N ILE A 98 -8.71 -1.73 -18.44
CA ILE A 98 -7.51 -2.27 -19.11
C ILE A 98 -7.87 -3.51 -19.92
N SER A 99 -8.63 -4.45 -19.33
CA SER A 99 -9.06 -5.69 -20.00
C SER A 99 -9.88 -5.42 -21.27
N LEU A 100 -10.68 -4.36 -21.27
CA LEU A 100 -11.51 -3.96 -22.42
C LEU A 100 -10.71 -3.29 -23.55
N HIS A 101 -9.62 -2.58 -23.25
CA HIS A 101 -8.85 -1.80 -24.25
C HIS A 101 -7.58 -2.51 -24.75
N GLU A 102 -6.98 -3.42 -23.97
CA GLU A 102 -5.86 -4.26 -24.40
C GLU A 102 -5.96 -5.69 -23.83
N PRO A 103 -6.37 -6.69 -24.64
CA PRO A 103 -6.48 -8.08 -24.16
C PRO A 103 -5.14 -8.85 -24.10
N SER A 104 -4.07 -8.38 -24.77
CA SER A 104 -2.89 -9.25 -25.06
C SER A 104 -1.54 -8.53 -25.03
N GLY A 105 -1.47 -7.31 -24.50
CA GLY A 105 -0.22 -6.54 -24.42
C GLY A 105 0.57 -6.78 -23.13
N PRO A 106 1.91 -6.61 -23.13
CA PRO A 106 2.73 -6.53 -21.91
C PRO A 106 2.31 -5.42 -20.95
N GLN A 107 1.47 -4.48 -21.40
CA GLN A 107 0.96 -3.36 -20.63
C GLN A 107 -0.14 -3.75 -19.63
N VAL A 108 -0.85 -4.86 -19.86
CA VAL A 108 -1.99 -5.31 -19.04
C VAL A 108 -1.64 -5.49 -17.57
N TRP A 109 -0.45 -6.03 -17.30
CA TRP A 109 0.03 -6.24 -15.92
C TRP A 109 0.85 -5.07 -15.39
N ARG A 110 1.45 -4.24 -16.27
CA ARG A 110 2.28 -3.09 -15.86
C ARG A 110 1.47 -1.90 -15.39
N ILE A 111 0.36 -1.60 -16.06
CA ILE A 111 -0.50 -0.45 -15.73
C ILE A 111 -1.07 -0.56 -14.31
N PRO A 112 -1.60 -1.71 -13.84
CA PRO A 112 -2.07 -1.86 -12.46
C PRO A 112 -0.94 -1.66 -11.42
N PHE A 113 0.27 -2.16 -11.68
CA PHE A 113 1.41 -1.97 -10.79
C PHE A 113 1.87 -0.51 -10.74
N GLY A 114 1.86 0.18 -11.88
CA GLY A 114 2.11 1.62 -11.96
C GLY A 114 1.07 2.44 -11.23
N PHE A 115 -0.21 2.06 -11.34
CA PHE A 115 -1.29 2.77 -10.67
C PHE A 115 -1.21 2.62 -9.13
N GLN A 116 -0.75 1.47 -8.63
CA GLN A 116 -0.54 1.25 -7.20
C GLN A 116 0.55 2.15 -6.59
N LEU A 117 1.51 2.64 -7.39
CA LEU A 117 2.51 3.63 -6.96
C LEU A 117 1.92 5.03 -6.70
N VAL A 118 0.78 5.37 -7.32
CA VAL A 118 0.14 6.69 -7.15
C VAL A 118 -0.34 6.91 -5.71
N PRO A 119 -1.19 6.05 -5.11
CA PRO A 119 -1.57 6.21 -3.70
C PRO A 119 -0.39 6.01 -2.75
N ALA A 120 0.60 5.18 -3.11
CA ALA A 120 1.84 5.04 -2.32
C ALA A 120 2.63 6.37 -2.25
N GLY A 121 2.76 7.06 -3.39
CA GLY A 121 3.40 8.36 -3.48
C GLY A 121 2.63 9.45 -2.75
N ILE A 122 1.30 9.47 -2.86
CA ILE A 122 0.44 10.40 -2.11
C ILE A 122 0.60 10.18 -0.60
N MET A 123 0.64 8.92 -0.15
CA MET A 123 0.85 8.59 1.26
C MET A 123 2.25 9.01 1.73
N ALA A 124 3.29 8.80 0.92
CA ALA A 124 4.65 9.24 1.23
C ALA A 124 4.74 10.77 1.36
N LEU A 125 4.15 11.51 0.43
CA LEU A 125 4.13 12.98 0.44
C LEU A 125 3.30 13.55 1.60
N GLY A 126 2.13 12.96 1.88
CA GLY A 126 1.27 13.36 2.98
C GLY A 126 1.85 13.04 4.37
N LEU A 127 2.84 12.15 4.46
CA LEU A 127 3.58 11.87 5.68
C LEU A 127 4.82 12.75 5.86
N LEU A 128 5.39 13.30 4.77
CA LEU A 128 6.53 14.21 4.77
C LEU A 128 6.15 15.66 5.09
N THR A 129 4.93 16.08 4.75
CA THR A 129 4.37 17.41 5.10
C THR A 129 3.82 17.39 6.52
#